data_AF-A0A431QL58-F1
#
_entry.id   AF-A0A431QL58-F1
#
_cell.length_a   1.000
_cell.length_b   1.000
_cell.length_c   1.000
_cell.angle_alpha   90.00
_cell.angle_beta   90.00
_cell.angle_gamma   90.00
#
_symmetry.space_group_name_H-M   'P 1'
#
loop_
_entity.id
_entity.type
_entity.pdbx_description
1 polymer ?
#
loop_
_entity_poly.entity_id
_entity_poly.type
_entity_poly.pdbx_seq_one_letter_code
_entity_poly.pdbx_strand_id
1 'polypeptide(L)'
;MKTKDFPLSKKRGKAYPLTRRYRWQVMSFIAKGRNYRVLVAYHTLVPEFIATLGEEVGGDFRILARWEFHAYHGGWHVHTVCGDTDNLSVGIVKPSGARRIPDARSYHRHMKMLNDGHAMSDAVATAIACSLVGIDLQPDIFVIDAMPWV
;
A
#
# COMPACT_ATOMS: atom_id res chain seq x y z
N MET A 1 10.91 -1.44 -8.05
CA MET A 1 11.15 -1.50 -6.59
C MET A 1 12.31 -2.42 -6.32
N LYS A 2 13.33 -1.95 -5.60
CA LYS A 2 14.41 -2.83 -5.14
C LYS A 2 13.89 -3.57 -3.92
N THR A 3 14.36 -4.80 -3.69
CA THR A 3 13.91 -5.61 -2.54
C THR A 3 14.15 -4.92 -1.20
N LYS A 4 15.18 -4.08 -1.09
CA LYS A 4 15.52 -3.34 0.14
C LYS A 4 14.53 -2.23 0.52
N ASP A 5 13.76 -1.71 -0.44
CA ASP A 5 12.87 -0.56 -0.21
C ASP A 5 11.63 -1.01 0.59
N PHE A 6 11.19 -2.25 0.34
CA PHE A 6 10.07 -2.90 1.02
C PHE A 6 10.28 -4.44 1.06
N PRO A 7 11.21 -4.95 1.87
CA PRO A 7 11.58 -6.36 1.92
C PRO A 7 10.43 -7.25 2.38
N LEU A 8 10.31 -8.39 1.71
CA LEU A 8 9.39 -9.49 2.03
C LEU A 8 10.12 -10.81 1.78
N SER A 9 10.90 -11.26 2.77
CA SER A 9 11.96 -12.26 2.53
C SER A 9 11.46 -13.68 2.25
N LYS A 10 10.25 -14.03 2.68
CA LYS A 10 9.72 -15.41 2.58
C LYS A 10 9.29 -15.74 1.14
N LYS A 11 9.23 -17.04 0.80
CA LYS A 11 8.94 -17.52 -0.58
C LYS A 11 7.63 -16.96 -1.17
N ARG A 12 6.59 -16.74 -0.34
CA ARG A 12 5.31 -16.11 -0.73
C ARG A 12 5.35 -14.56 -0.73
N GLY A 13 6.48 -13.98 -0.33
CA GLY A 13 6.75 -12.55 -0.24
C GLY A 13 7.78 -12.02 -1.24
N LYS A 14 8.66 -12.89 -1.78
CA LYS A 14 9.87 -12.54 -2.55
C LYS A 14 9.71 -11.52 -3.68
N ALA A 15 8.54 -11.40 -4.28
CA ALA A 15 8.24 -10.33 -5.21
C ALA A 15 6.87 -9.74 -4.85
N TYR A 16 6.89 -8.48 -4.43
CA TYR A 16 5.65 -7.71 -4.43
C TYR A 16 5.17 -7.60 -5.89
N PRO A 17 3.89 -7.89 -6.20
CA PRO A 17 3.40 -8.01 -7.59
C PRO A 17 3.25 -6.65 -8.31
N LEU A 18 4.20 -5.73 -8.16
CA LEU A 18 4.27 -4.52 -8.97
C LEU A 18 5.03 -4.83 -10.26
N THR A 19 4.32 -4.75 -11.39
CA THR A 19 4.95 -4.79 -12.71
C THR A 19 5.61 -3.43 -13.02
N ARG A 20 6.41 -3.36 -14.09
CA ARG A 20 7.01 -2.09 -14.57
C ARG A 20 5.98 -1.03 -14.98
N ARG A 21 4.71 -1.39 -15.07
CA ARG A 21 3.62 -0.49 -15.45
C ARG A 21 3.13 0.40 -14.31
N TYR A 22 3.52 0.07 -13.07
CA TYR A 22 3.20 0.88 -11.90
C TYR A 22 4.33 1.86 -11.61
N ARG A 23 3.96 3.13 -11.43
CA ARG A 23 4.77 4.06 -10.65
C ARG A 23 4.60 3.71 -9.18
N TRP A 24 5.66 3.83 -8.39
CA TRP A 24 5.62 3.51 -6.97
C TRP A 24 6.54 4.41 -6.18
N GLN A 25 6.24 4.54 -4.90
CA GLN A 25 6.97 5.29 -3.89
C GLN A 25 6.82 4.63 -2.53
N VAL A 26 7.80 4.81 -1.65
CA VAL A 26 7.75 4.31 -0.28
C VAL A 26 7.86 5.48 0.68
N MET A 27 6.86 5.62 1.54
CA MET A 27 6.83 6.55 2.67
C MET A 27 7.27 5.83 3.93
N SER A 28 7.99 6.50 4.83
CA SER A 28 8.37 5.95 6.14
C SER A 28 7.93 6.88 7.26
N PHE A 29 7.50 6.32 8.39
CA PHE A 29 7.12 7.08 9.58
C PHE A 29 7.26 6.24 10.85
N ILE A 30 7.26 6.90 12.02
CA ILE A 30 7.31 6.26 13.33
C ILE A 30 6.00 6.53 14.07
N ALA A 31 5.42 5.49 14.66
CA ALA A 31 4.26 5.63 15.54
C ALA A 31 4.39 4.69 16.74
N LYS A 32 4.14 5.18 17.95
CA LYS A 32 4.24 4.40 19.20
C LYS A 32 5.57 3.61 19.34
N GLY A 33 6.68 4.21 18.91
CA GLY A 33 8.01 3.59 18.98
C GLY A 33 8.25 2.47 17.95
N ARG A 34 7.35 2.28 16.98
CA ARG A 34 7.46 1.28 15.91
C ARG A 34 7.70 1.98 14.57
N ASN A 35 8.48 1.35 13.71
CA ASN A 35 8.79 1.85 12.37
C ASN A 35 7.79 1.29 11.36
N TYR A 36 7.24 2.16 10.53
CA TYR A 36 6.29 1.80 9.50
C TYR A 36 6.74 2.30 8.14
N ARG A 37 6.35 1.57 7.10
CA ARG A 37 6.43 2.04 5.72
C ARG A 37 5.12 1.85 5.00
N VAL A 38 4.85 2.75 4.07
CA VAL A 38 3.74 2.64 3.14
C VAL A 38 4.30 2.55 1.73
N LEU A 39 4.15 1.39 1.10
CA LEU A 39 4.37 1.24 -0.34
C LEU A 39 3.13 1.75 -1.06
N VAL A 40 3.29 2.81 -1.85
CA VAL A 40 2.24 3.38 -2.69
C VAL A 40 2.58 3.06 -4.13
N ALA A 41 1.61 2.61 -4.91
CA ALA A 41 1.77 2.36 -6.32
C ALA A 41 0.50 2.71 -7.10
N TYR A 42 0.67 3.23 -8.32
CA TYR A 42 -0.45 3.53 -9.20
C TYR A 42 -0.06 3.30 -10.66
N HIS A 43 -1.08 3.02 -11.48
CA HIS A 43 -0.90 2.86 -12.92
C HIS A 43 -1.18 4.19 -13.63
N THR A 44 -0.35 4.56 -14.61
CA THR A 44 -0.47 5.86 -15.30
C THR A 44 -1.55 5.87 -16.38
N LEU A 45 -1.80 4.72 -17.00
CA LEU A 45 -2.79 4.57 -18.09
C LEU A 45 -4.14 3.99 -17.67
N VAL A 46 -4.20 3.35 -16.51
CA VAL A 46 -5.37 2.60 -16.04
C VAL A 46 -5.67 3.12 -14.64
N PRO A 47 -6.95 3.29 -14.25
CA PRO A 47 -7.27 3.85 -12.95
C PRO A 47 -7.16 2.74 -11.89
N GLU A 48 -5.92 2.47 -11.51
CA GLU A 48 -5.51 1.47 -10.52
C GLU A 48 -4.55 2.08 -9.50
N PHE A 49 -4.76 1.71 -8.25
CA PHE A 49 -3.98 2.20 -7.13
C PHE A 49 -3.81 1.10 -6.07
N ILE A 50 -2.66 1.10 -5.42
CA ILE A 50 -2.29 0.20 -4.33
C ILE A 50 -1.60 1.03 -3.25
N ALA A 51 -2.01 0.87 -2.00
CA ALA A 51 -1.25 1.33 -0.84
C ALA A 51 -1.10 0.19 0.17
N THR A 52 0.10 -0.06 0.64
CA THR A 52 0.39 -1.16 1.57
C THR A 52 1.15 -0.67 2.77
N LEU A 53 0.50 -0.77 3.93
CA LEU A 53 1.07 -0.47 5.23
C LEU A 53 1.79 -1.71 5.77
N GLY A 54 3.08 -1.56 6.04
CA GLY A 54 3.90 -2.56 6.71
C GLY A 54 4.59 -1.99 7.95
N GLU A 55 4.71 -2.81 8.98
CA GLU A 55 5.57 -2.58 10.15
C GLU A 55 6.92 -3.26 9.90
N GLU A 56 8.01 -2.56 10.18
CA GLU A 56 9.37 -3.12 10.08
C GLU A 56 9.69 -3.94 11.33
N VAL A 57 9.98 -5.23 11.14
CA VAL A 57 10.27 -6.20 12.21
C VAL A 57 11.46 -7.06 11.79
N GLY A 58 12.59 -6.94 12.49
CA GLY A 58 13.77 -7.78 12.26
C GLY A 58 14.35 -7.69 10.85
N GLY A 59 14.28 -6.51 10.21
CA GLY A 59 14.77 -6.27 8.85
C GLY A 59 13.84 -6.73 7.72
N ASP A 60 12.60 -7.11 8.06
CA ASP A 60 11.57 -7.55 7.12
C ASP A 60 10.24 -6.86 7.46
N PHE A 61 9.21 -7.01 6.63
CA PHE A 61 7.93 -6.33 6.83
C PHE A 61 6.80 -7.26 7.24
N ARG A 62 6.06 -6.85 8.26
CA ARG A 62 4.74 -7.39 8.61
C ARG A 62 3.67 -6.52 7.98
N ILE A 63 2.90 -7.07 7.05
CA ILE A 63 1.83 -6.34 6.37
C ILE A 63 0.60 -6.24 7.26
N LEU A 64 0.11 -5.02 7.48
CA LEU A 64 -1.05 -4.74 8.32
C LEU A 64 -2.32 -4.54 7.48
N ALA A 65 -2.19 -3.77 6.41
CA ALA A 65 -3.28 -3.47 5.50
C ALA A 65 -2.77 -3.20 4.09
N ARG A 66 -3.57 -3.58 3.10
CA ARG A 66 -3.34 -3.28 1.69
C ARG A 66 -4.63 -2.77 1.08
N TRP A 67 -4.67 -1.48 0.78
CA TRP A 67 -5.75 -0.86 0.03
C TRP A 67 -5.51 -0.97 -1.45
N GLU A 68 -6.57 -1.26 -2.19
CA GLU A 68 -6.54 -1.38 -3.63
C GLU A 68 -7.75 -0.68 -4.23
N PHE A 69 -7.53 -0.10 -5.40
CA PHE A 69 -8.57 0.39 -6.27
C PHE A 69 -8.35 -0.17 -7.67
N HIS A 70 -9.42 -0.73 -8.24
CA HIS A 70 -9.48 -1.13 -9.64
C HIS A 70 -10.78 -0.60 -10.24
N ALA A 71 -10.72 0.39 -11.13
CA ALA A 71 -11.92 1.00 -11.72
C ALA A 71 -12.83 0.00 -12.44
N TYR A 72 -12.23 -1.00 -13.10
CA TYR A 72 -12.97 -1.99 -13.89
C TYR A 72 -13.40 -3.22 -13.07
N HIS A 73 -12.89 -3.39 -11.85
CA HIS A 73 -13.06 -4.61 -11.05
C HIS A 73 -13.29 -4.31 -9.56
N GLY A 74 -14.52 -3.91 -9.23
CA GLY A 74 -14.99 -3.84 -7.84
C GLY A 74 -14.51 -2.62 -7.03
N GLY A 75 -13.78 -1.68 -7.63
CA GLY A 75 -13.44 -0.41 -6.99
C GLY A 75 -12.58 -0.56 -5.73
N TRP A 76 -12.83 0.31 -4.74
CA TRP A 76 -12.06 0.35 -3.51
C TRP A 76 -12.33 -0.86 -2.62
N HIS A 77 -11.24 -1.45 -2.13
CA HIS A 77 -11.29 -2.45 -1.09
C HIS A 77 -9.97 -2.50 -0.33
N VAL A 78 -9.98 -3.14 0.84
CA VAL A 78 -8.80 -3.36 1.67
C VAL A 78 -8.64 -4.85 1.95
N HIS A 79 -7.40 -5.34 1.93
CA HIS A 79 -7.01 -6.63 2.48
C HIS A 79 -6.36 -6.39 3.83
N THR A 80 -6.95 -6.92 4.90
CA THR A 80 -6.40 -6.76 6.25
C THR A 80 -6.79 -7.96 7.13
N VAL A 81 -6.13 -8.10 8.27
CA VAL A 81 -6.43 -9.12 9.27
C VAL A 81 -7.08 -8.44 10.48
N CYS A 82 -8.15 -9.03 10.97
CA CYS A 82 -8.70 -8.66 12.28
C CYS A 82 -7.95 -9.42 13.37
N GLY A 83 -7.38 -8.72 14.34
CA GLY A 83 -6.64 -9.31 15.45
C GLY A 83 -5.46 -8.47 15.89
N ASP A 84 -4.67 -9.00 16.82
CA ASP A 84 -3.43 -8.38 17.28
C ASP A 84 -2.38 -8.39 16.17
N THR A 85 -1.82 -7.22 15.89
CA THR A 85 -0.75 -7.03 14.90
C THR A 85 0.46 -7.88 15.22
N ASP A 86 0.77 -8.11 16.50
CA ASP A 86 1.97 -8.85 16.90
C ASP A 86 1.94 -10.34 16.53
N ASN A 87 0.75 -10.86 16.24
CA ASN A 87 0.56 -12.24 15.77
C ASN A 87 0.64 -12.40 14.25
N LEU A 88 0.81 -11.31 13.49
CA LEU A 88 0.88 -11.38 12.04
C LEU A 88 2.27 -11.83 11.57
N SER A 89 2.25 -12.71 10.57
CA SER A 89 3.46 -13.22 9.92
C SER A 89 4.28 -12.11 9.27
N VAL A 90 5.56 -12.06 9.62
CA VAL A 90 6.56 -11.21 8.97
C VAL A 90 7.01 -11.81 7.64
N GLY A 91 7.28 -10.98 6.63
CA GLY A 91 7.93 -11.34 5.37
C GLY A 91 7.03 -11.91 4.29
N ILE A 92 5.70 -11.78 4.42
CA ILE A 92 4.74 -12.26 3.43
C ILE A 92 3.79 -11.14 2.98
N VAL A 93 3.49 -11.09 1.67
CA VAL A 93 2.57 -10.08 1.09
C VAL A 93 1.15 -10.22 1.65
N LYS A 94 0.69 -11.46 1.84
CA LYS A 94 -0.66 -11.77 2.32
C LYS A 94 -0.56 -12.52 3.65
N PRO A 95 -0.76 -11.84 4.79
CA PRO A 95 -0.86 -12.48 6.09
C PRO A 95 -1.94 -13.57 6.11
N SER A 96 -1.73 -14.60 6.94
CA SER A 96 -2.78 -15.61 7.18
C SER A 96 -4.00 -14.94 7.81
N GLY A 97 -5.20 -15.33 7.36
CA GLY A 97 -6.44 -14.73 7.84
C GLY A 97 -6.79 -13.38 7.22
N ALA A 98 -5.97 -12.83 6.31
CA ALA A 98 -6.28 -11.58 5.64
C ALA A 98 -7.56 -11.71 4.79
N ARG A 99 -8.52 -10.83 5.04
CA ARG A 99 -9.82 -10.76 4.35
C ARG A 99 -9.90 -9.52 3.49
N ARG A 100 -10.62 -9.65 2.37
CA ARG A 100 -11.00 -8.53 1.51
C ARG A 100 -12.25 -7.86 2.08
N ILE A 101 -12.22 -6.55 2.25
CA ILE A 101 -13.34 -5.75 2.76
C ILE A 101 -13.57 -4.55 1.83
N PRO A 102 -14.79 -4.34 1.31
CA PRO A 102 -15.92 -5.30 1.36
C PRO A 102 -15.59 -6.57 0.54
N ASP A 103 -16.40 -7.62 0.68
CA ASP A 103 -16.25 -8.86 -0.10
C ASP A 103 -16.34 -8.60 -1.63
N ALA A 104 -15.76 -9.48 -2.44
CA ALA A 104 -15.77 -9.37 -3.91
C ALA A 104 -17.18 -9.24 -4.50
N ARG A 105 -18.16 -9.89 -3.88
CA ARG A 105 -19.56 -9.94 -4.34
C ARG A 105 -20.49 -9.05 -3.55
N SER A 106 -20.00 -8.35 -2.53
CA SER A 106 -20.81 -7.42 -1.74
C SER A 106 -20.93 -6.07 -2.42
N TYR A 107 -21.84 -5.24 -1.91
CA TYR A 107 -21.94 -3.84 -2.31
C TYR A 107 -20.67 -3.07 -1.94
N HIS A 108 -20.14 -2.33 -2.90
CA HIS A 108 -19.00 -1.42 -2.71
C HIS A 108 -19.53 0.00 -2.50
N ARG A 109 -19.08 0.66 -1.44
CA ARG A 109 -19.23 2.11 -1.38
C ARG A 109 -18.32 2.72 -2.43
N HIS A 110 -18.91 3.43 -3.38
CA HIS A 110 -18.15 4.14 -4.40
C HIS A 110 -17.51 5.36 -3.76
N MET A 111 -16.24 5.24 -3.39
CA MET A 111 -15.43 6.38 -2.96
C MET A 111 -14.70 6.89 -4.20
N LYS A 112 -15.07 8.07 -4.71
CA LYS A 112 -14.30 8.74 -5.77
C LYS A 112 -13.02 9.30 -5.15
N MET A 113 -12.00 8.45 -5.00
CA MET A 113 -10.66 8.89 -4.56
C MET A 113 -9.71 9.10 -5.74
N LEU A 114 -10.16 8.78 -6.96
CA LEU A 114 -9.51 9.32 -8.15
C LEU A 114 -10.04 10.72 -8.38
N ASN A 115 -9.32 11.66 -7.76
CA ASN A 115 -9.14 13.05 -8.14
C ASN A 115 -10.13 13.50 -9.22
N ASP A 116 -11.17 14.22 -8.82
CA ASP A 116 -12.34 14.64 -9.60
C ASP A 116 -11.99 15.42 -10.89
N GLY A 117 -11.36 14.77 -11.87
CA GLY A 117 -10.86 15.36 -13.12
C GLY A 117 -9.35 15.63 -13.20
N HIS A 118 -8.55 15.20 -12.22
CA HIS A 118 -7.10 15.43 -12.23
C HIS A 118 -6.33 14.12 -12.51
N ALA A 119 -5.25 14.20 -13.31
CA ALA A 119 -4.38 13.06 -13.56
C ALA A 119 -3.71 12.56 -12.27
N MET A 120 -3.64 11.24 -12.08
CA MET A 120 -2.89 10.64 -10.97
C MET A 120 -1.42 11.04 -11.07
N SER A 121 -0.85 11.50 -9.96
CA SER A 121 0.55 11.90 -9.84
C SER A 121 1.14 11.36 -8.54
N ASP A 122 2.46 11.48 -8.37
CA ASP A 122 3.14 11.03 -7.17
C ASP A 122 2.59 11.78 -5.93
N ALA A 123 2.40 13.10 -6.00
CA ALA A 123 1.82 13.89 -4.90
C ALA A 123 0.38 13.45 -4.53
N VAL A 124 -0.45 13.19 -5.54
CA VAL A 124 -1.84 12.74 -5.33
C VAL A 124 -1.88 11.35 -4.70
N ALA A 125 -1.07 10.42 -5.22
CA ALA A 125 -0.98 9.07 -4.70
C ALA A 125 -0.51 9.04 -3.24
N THR A 126 0.48 9.87 -2.90
CA THR A 126 0.99 10.05 -1.54
C THR A 126 -0.09 10.61 -0.61
N ALA A 127 -0.83 11.63 -1.03
CA ALA A 127 -1.91 12.21 -0.24
C ALA A 127 -3.04 11.19 0.04
N ILE A 128 -3.45 10.42 -0.98
CA ILE A 128 -4.44 9.34 -0.82
C ILE A 128 -3.92 8.29 0.18
N ALA A 129 -2.68 7.85 0.04
CA ALA A 129 -2.09 6.87 0.93
C ALA A 129 -2.02 7.36 2.39
N CYS A 130 -1.65 8.62 2.62
CA CYS A 130 -1.66 9.24 3.95
C CYS A 130 -3.07 9.25 4.55
N SER A 131 -4.07 9.65 3.75
CA SER A 131 -5.47 9.64 4.18
C SER A 131 -5.97 8.24 4.53
N LEU A 132 -5.63 7.21 3.74
CA LEU A 132 -6.01 5.82 4.01
C LEU A 132 -5.40 5.25 5.30
N VAL A 133 -4.14 5.61 5.56
CA VAL A 133 -3.41 5.19 6.77
C VAL A 133 -3.82 6.02 8.00
N GLY A 134 -4.42 7.19 7.80
CA GLY A 134 -4.82 8.11 8.86
C GLY A 134 -3.64 8.89 9.43
N ILE A 135 -2.67 9.25 8.58
CA ILE A 135 -1.55 10.11 8.94
C ILE A 135 -1.65 11.43 8.18
N ASP A 136 -1.23 12.52 8.82
CA ASP A 136 -1.14 13.82 8.16
C ASP A 136 -0.03 13.79 7.11
N LEU A 137 -0.27 14.44 5.97
CA LEU A 137 0.78 14.66 4.99
C LEU A 137 1.77 15.69 5.54
N GLN A 138 2.85 15.21 6.14
CA GLN A 138 3.89 16.06 6.74
C GLN A 138 5.16 16.10 5.88
N PRO A 139 5.96 17.19 5.94
CA PRO A 139 7.20 17.32 5.17
C PRO A 139 8.30 16.31 5.55
N ASP A 140 8.24 15.75 6.76
CA ASP A 140 9.17 14.76 7.30
C ASP A 140 8.82 13.32 6.89
N ILE A 141 7.73 13.12 6.15
CA ILE A 141 7.47 11.83 5.48
C ILE A 141 8.51 11.65 4.39
N PHE A 142 9.49 10.79 4.67
CA PHE A 142 10.55 10.48 3.72
C PHE A 142 10.00 9.58 2.60
N VAL A 143 9.97 10.13 1.39
CA VAL A 143 9.77 9.37 0.15
C VAL A 143 11.12 8.85 -0.31
N ILE A 144 11.41 7.57 -0.07
CA ILE A 144 12.78 7.03 -0.18
C ILE A 144 13.16 6.63 -1.62
N ASP A 145 12.20 6.33 -2.49
CA ASP A 145 12.50 5.93 -3.86
C ASP A 145 11.24 6.11 -4.71
N ALA A 146 11.27 7.00 -5.70
CA ALA A 146 10.25 7.10 -6.74
C ALA A 146 10.96 6.73 -8.05
N MET A 147 10.36 5.85 -8.87
CA MET A 147 11.01 5.55 -10.16
C MET A 147 11.17 6.84 -10.97
N PRO A 148 12.40 7.17 -11.43
CA PRO A 148 12.61 8.30 -12.31
C PRO A 148 11.82 8.08 -13.61
N TRP A 149 11.35 9.19 -14.20
CA TRP A 149 10.86 9.17 -15.57
C TRP A 149 11.99 8.72 -16.48
N VAL A 150 11.77 7.66 -17.26
CA VAL A 150 12.59 7.34 -18.44
C VAL A 150 11.76 7.70 -19.66
#